data_AF-A0AAX1DVI6-F1
#
_entry.id   AF-A0AAX1DVI6-F1
#
_cell.length_a   1.000
_cell.length_b   1.000
_cell.length_c   1.000
_cell.angle_alpha   90.00
_cell.angle_beta   90.00
_cell.angle_gamma   90.00
#
_symmetry.space_group_name_H-M   'P 1'
#
loop_
_entity.id
_entity.type
_entity.pdbx_description
1 polymer ?
#
loop_
_entity_poly.entity_id
_entity_poly.type
_entity_poly.pdbx_seq_one_letter_code
_entity_poly.pdbx_strand_id
1 'polypeptide(L)' 'MKKTLSIFLAVIFSLLSLYAIVDIIESIYLISRYENFTLSSLGFIAGKALFTTVCLVVIFILVKRIRKHTQSDKDRV' A
#
# COMPACT_ATOMS: atom_id res chain seq x y z
N MET A 1 -20.91 -7.84 9.66
CA MET A 1 -20.52 -6.47 9.23
C MET A 1 -19.02 -6.18 9.32
N LYS A 2 -18.29 -6.60 10.37
CA LYS A 2 -16.83 -6.34 10.50
C LYS A 2 -15.95 -7.06 9.44
N LYS A 3 -16.33 -8.28 9.03
CA LYS A 3 -15.62 -9.07 8.00
C LYS A 3 -15.74 -8.44 6.60
N THR A 4 -16.94 -8.03 6.20
CA THR A 4 -17.18 -7.36 4.91
C THR A 4 -16.42 -6.04 4.80
N LEU A 5 -16.40 -5.24 5.87
CA LEU A 5 -15.60 -4.01 5.91
C LEU A 5 -14.09 -4.29 5.76
N SER A 6 -13.59 -5.35 6.41
CA SER A 6 -12.17 -5.72 6.30
C SER A 6 -11.77 -6.21 4.92
N ILE A 7 -12.66 -6.95 4.23
CA ILE A 7 -12.44 -7.41 2.86
C ILE A 7 -12.48 -6.22 1.91
N PHE A 8 -13.48 -5.34 2.05
CA PHE A 8 -13.61 -4.14 1.23
C PHE A 8 -12.37 -3.23 1.37
N LEU A 9 -11.90 -3.03 2.60
CA LEU A 9 -10.68 -2.26 2.88
C LEU A 9 -9.44 -2.92 2.27
N ALA A 10 -9.33 -4.25 2.30
CA ALA A 10 -8.22 -4.97 1.67
C ALA A 10 -8.23 -4.80 0.14
N VAL A 11 -9.40 -4.84 -0.51
CA VAL A 11 -9.55 -4.61 -1.95
C VAL A 11 -9.13 -3.18 -2.32
N ILE A 12 -9.58 -2.17 -1.56
CA ILE A 12 -9.19 -0.78 -1.77
C ILE A 12 -7.67 -0.62 -1.62
N PHE A 13 -7.07 -1.17 -0.55
CA PHE A 13 -5.63 -1.11 -0.35
C PHE A 13 -4.84 -1.82 -1.45
N SER A 14 -5.36 -2.93 -1.98
CA SER A 14 -4.74 -3.63 -3.10
C SER A 14 -4.74 -2.77 -4.37
N LEU A 15 -5.88 -2.13 -4.69
CA LEU A 15 -5.99 -1.20 -5.82
C LEU A 15 -5.07 0.01 -5.63
N LEU A 16 -5.04 0.59 -4.42
CA LEU A 16 -4.15 1.70 -4.07
C LEU A 16 -2.67 1.33 -4.25
N SER A 17 -2.28 0.14 -3.81
CA SER A 17 -0.91 -0.35 -3.95
C SER A 17 -0.52 -0.52 -5.42
N LEU A 18 -1.43 -1.01 -6.27
CA LEU A 18 -1.18 -1.16 -7.69
C LEU A 18 -1.02 0.21 -8.37
N TYR A 19 -1.91 1.14 -8.02
CA TYR A 19 -1.85 2.52 -8.50
C TYR A 19 -0.54 3.20 -8.08
N ALA A 20 -0.11 3.03 -6.83
CA ALA A 20 1.14 3.61 -6.34
C ALA A 20 2.37 3.14 -7.13
N ILE A 21 2.40 1.87 -7.57
CA ILE A 21 3.51 1.35 -8.39
C ILE A 21 3.53 2.02 -9.77
N VAL A 22 2.37 2.10 -10.44
CA VAL A 22 2.24 2.77 -11.74
C VAL A 22 2.64 4.24 -11.62
N ASP A 23 2.17 4.90 -10.57
CA ASP A 23 2.44 6.29 -10.28
C ASP A 23 3.92 6.54 -9.96
N ILE A 24 4.64 5.60 -9.31
CA ILE A 24 6.09 5.66 -9.14
C ILE A 24 6.81 5.55 -10.49
N ILE A 25 6.44 4.60 -11.33
CA ILE A 25 7.06 4.40 -12.66
C ILE A 25 6.83 5.63 -13.54
N GLU A 26 5.60 6.16 -13.54
CA GLU A 26 5.24 7.37 -14.27
C GLU A 26 6.03 8.59 -13.76
N SER A 27 6.19 8.73 -12.44
CA SER A 27 7.03 9.79 -11.86
C SER A 27 8.50 9.66 -12.28
N ILE A 28 9.06 8.45 -12.25
CA ILE A 28 10.46 8.20 -12.67
C ILE A 28 10.62 8.52 -14.16
N TYR A 29 9.65 8.11 -14.98
CA TYR A 29 9.65 8.36 -16.41
C TYR A 29 9.57 9.85 -16.74
N LEU A 30 8.70 10.60 -16.06
CA LEU A 30 8.56 12.06 -16.20
C LEU A 30 9.85 12.78 -15.78
N ILE A 31 10.41 12.42 -14.63
CA ILE A 31 11.66 13.00 -14.14
C ILE A 31 12.79 12.72 -15.14
N SER A 32 12.95 11.46 -15.57
CA SER A 32 14.01 11.07 -16.51
C SER A 32 13.89 11.75 -17.87
N ARG A 33 12.68 12.17 -18.28
CA ARG A 33 12.43 12.72 -19.62
C ARG A 33 12.33 14.24 -19.66
N TYR A 34 11.91 14.88 -18.58
CA TYR A 34 11.57 16.31 -18.56
C TYR A 34 12.25 17.13 -17.46
N GLU A 35 12.81 16.54 -16.40
CA GLU A 35 13.43 17.29 -15.30
C GLU A 35 14.90 16.87 -15.05
N ASN A 36 15.73 17.81 -14.60
CA ASN A 36 16.95 17.45 -13.89
C ASN A 36 16.56 16.93 -12.49
N PHE A 37 17.37 16.09 -11.85
CA PHE A 37 17.11 15.60 -10.49
C PHE A 37 17.12 16.75 -9.46
N THR A 38 16.01 17.50 -9.38
CA THR A 38 15.83 18.62 -8.47
C THR A 38 15.35 18.12 -7.11
N LEU A 39 15.62 18.89 -6.05
CA LEU A 39 15.22 18.54 -4.69
C LEU A 39 13.70 18.28 -4.57
N SER A 40 12.89 18.98 -5.36
CA SER A 40 11.43 18.82 -5.43
C SER A 40 10.99 17.47 -6.00
N SER A 41 11.62 17.00 -7.08
CA SER A 41 11.32 15.69 -7.68
C SER A 41 11.78 14.54 -6.78
N LEU A 42 12.87 14.74 -6.04
CA LEU A 42 13.31 13.81 -4.99
C LEU A 42 12.29 13.72 -3.85
N GLY A 43 11.74 14.86 -3.41
CA GLY A 43 10.68 14.92 -2.41
C GLY A 43 9.38 14.24 -2.87
N PHE A 44 9.06 14.34 -4.15
CA PHE A 44 7.89 13.69 -4.75
C PHE A 44 8.02 12.16 -4.76
N ILE A 45 9.20 11.64 -5.16
CA ILE A 45 9.50 10.20 -5.08
C ILE A 45 9.49 9.72 -3.62
N ALA A 46 10.07 10.49 -2.70
CA ALA A 46 10.09 10.15 -1.28
C ALA A 46 8.67 10.07 -0.70
N GLY A 47 7.79 11.01 -1.07
CA GLY A 47 6.38 11.00 -0.68
C GLY A 47 5.64 9.75 -1.16
N LYS A 48 5.85 9.35 -2.43
CA LYS A 48 5.29 8.12 -3.00
C LYS A 48 5.83 6.87 -2.31
N ALA A 49 7.12 6.82 -2.01
CA ALA A 49 7.75 5.71 -1.28
C ALA A 49 7.19 5.57 0.15
N LEU A 50 7.01 6.69 0.86
CA LEU A 50 6.41 6.73 2.19
C LEU A 50 4.96 6.22 2.15
N PHE A 51 4.16 6.69 1.19
CA PHE A 51 2.79 6.24 1.01
C PHE A 51 2.68 4.74 0.75
N THR A 52 3.57 4.20 -0.09
CA THR A 52 3.62 2.76 -0.39
C THR A 52 3.98 1.95 0.85
N THR A 53 4.93 2.43 1.65
CA THR A 53 5.34 1.80 2.92
C THR A 53 4.18 1.75 3.92
N VAL A 54 3.46 2.86 4.08
CA VAL A 54 2.26 2.92 4.93
C VAL A 54 1.20 1.94 4.44
N CYS A 55 0.96 1.86 3.13
CA CYS A 55 0.02 0.90 2.55
C CYS A 55 0.40 -0.55 2.87
N LEU A 56 1.68 -0.93 2.71
CA LEU A 56 2.15 -2.27 3.04
C LEU A 56 1.99 -2.58 4.54
N VAL A 57 2.27 -1.63 5.42
CA VAL A 57 2.10 -1.81 6.88
C VAL A 57 0.63 -2.03 7.23
N VAL A 58 -0.30 -1.25 6.64
CA VAL A 58 -1.73 -1.43 6.89
C VAL A 58 -2.22 -2.78 6.38
N ILE A 59 -1.81 -3.19 5.17
CA ILE A 59 -2.10 -4.52 4.64
C ILE A 59 -1.55 -5.61 5.57
N PHE A 60 -0.31 -5.47 6.03
CA PHE A 60 0.31 -6.44 6.94
C PHE A 60 -0.45 -6.57 8.26
N ILE A 61 -0.88 -5.45 8.85
CA ILE A 61 -1.70 -5.45 10.07
C ILE A 61 -3.06 -6.12 9.81
N LEU A 62 -3.71 -5.83 8.68
CA LEU A 62 -4.96 -6.49 8.30
C LEU A 62 -4.80 -8.00 8.16
N VAL A 63 -3.79 -8.46 7.41
CA VAL A 63 -3.50 -9.89 7.20
C VAL A 63 -3.20 -10.58 8.53
N LYS A 64 -2.38 -9.95 9.39
CA LYS A 64 -2.06 -10.47 10.73
C LYS A 64 -3.30 -10.59 11.59
N ARG A 65 -4.20 -9.60 11.55
CA ARG A 65 -5.47 -9.61 12.29
C ARG A 65 -6.40 -10.73 11.79
N ILE A 66 -6.50 -10.95 10.47
CA ILE A 66 -7.30 -12.03 9.88
C ILE A 66 -6.73 -13.40 10.26
N ARG A 67 -5.40 -13.60 10.16
CA ARG A 67 -4.74 -14.85 10.58
C ARG A 67 -4.97 -15.16 12.05
N LYS A 68 -4.81 -14.16 12.94
CA LYS A 68 -5.04 -14.33 14.39
C LYS A 68 -6.48 -14.73 14.70
N HIS A 69 -7.44 -14.18 13.94
CA HIS A 69 -8.86 -14.51 14.08
C HIS A 69 -9.19 -15.93 13.58
N THR A 70 -8.42 -16.44 12.61
CA THR A 70 -8.55 -17.81 12.09
C THR A 70 -7.94 -18.83 13.05
N GLN A 71 -6.85 -18.46 13.72
CA GLN A 71 -6.18 -19.32 14.71
C GLN A 71 -6.99 -19.45 16.01
N SER A 72 -7.60 -18.35 16.47
CA SER A 72 -8.51 -18.36 17.63
C SER A 72 -9.81 -19.16 17.41
N ASP A 73 -10.20 -19.41 16.16
CA ASP A 73 -11.35 -20.26 15.82
C ASP A 73 -10.95 -21.74 15.81
N LYS A 74 -9.70 -22.03 15.43
CA LYS A 74 -9.12 -23.38 15.43
C LYS A 74 -8.81 -23.93 16.83
N ASP A 75 -8.50 -23.07 17.79
CA ASP A 75 -8.27 -23.47 19.20
C ASP A 75 -9.56 -23.75 19.99
N ARG A 76 -10.75 -23.57 19.39
CA ARG A 76 -12.06 -23.83 20.01
C ARG A 76 -12.76 -25.09 19.48
N VAL A 77 -12.16 -25.82 18.53
CA VAL A 77 -12.71 -27.04 17.92
C VAL A 77 -11.97 -28.26 18.45
#